data_AF-A0A8H7VRY2-F1
#
_entry.id   AF-A0A8H7VRY2-F1
#
_cell.length_a   1.000
_cell.length_b   1.000
_cell.length_c   1.000
_cell.angle_alpha   90.00
_cell.angle_beta   90.00
_cell.angle_gamma   90.00
#
_symmetry.space_group_name_H-M   'P 1'
#
loop_
_entity.id
_entity.type
_entity.pdbx_description
1 polymer ?
#
loop_
_entity_poly.entity_id
_entity_poly.type
_entity_poly.pdbx_seq_one_letter_code
_entity_poly.pdbx_strand_id
1 'polypeptide(L)'
;MFIGNLKLNVILTEGVYKATHLVTNGNILRTVKFLSAVSLNLKITTKKWLDASIEDGKLLDPDEYPLVDEIVEREQMFNFRDSLEEARKDRQATYPPSKTGTLLQSYKFYFSGSKSEIITLEQIVRSAGGQVIKDLINQAEKSRSGRMGYRIYNKDVAIITSLRQSMKKLDQFVVE
;
A
#
# COMPACT_ATOMS: atom_id res chain seq x y z
N MET A 1 -20.79 7.42 12.85
CA MET A 1 -19.75 7.92 13.77
C MET A 1 -19.79 7.04 15.02
N PHE A 2 -19.11 5.91 15.02
CA PHE A 2 -18.95 5.05 16.19
C PHE A 2 -17.54 5.29 16.72
N ILE A 3 -17.40 6.18 17.70
CA ILE A 3 -16.14 6.34 18.43
C ILE A 3 -16.28 5.47 19.68
N GLY A 4 -16.07 4.16 19.51
CA GLY A 4 -15.91 3.25 20.63
C GLY A 4 -14.56 3.54 21.27
N ASN A 5 -14.57 4.25 22.40
CA ASN A 5 -13.37 4.46 23.20
C ASN A 5 -13.05 3.11 23.86
N LEU A 6 -12.07 2.38 23.31
CA LEU A 6 -11.61 1.12 23.89
C LEU A 6 -10.75 1.42 25.13
N LYS A 7 -10.61 0.44 26.03
CA LYS A 7 -9.90 0.52 27.34
C LYS A 7 -8.50 1.16 27.32
N LEU A 8 -7.90 1.39 26.15
CA LEU A 8 -6.54 1.89 25.93
C LEU A 8 -6.49 3.29 25.30
N ASN A 9 -7.57 4.09 25.37
CA ASN A 9 -7.67 5.41 24.73
C ASN A 9 -7.37 5.39 23.21
N VAL A 10 -7.75 4.30 22.53
CA VAL A 10 -7.62 4.15 21.08
C VAL A 10 -8.93 4.45 20.38
N ILE A 11 -8.83 5.03 19.18
CA ILE A 11 -9.99 5.36 18.34
C ILE A 11 -10.00 4.42 17.13
N LEU A 12 -11.13 3.74 16.93
CA LEU A 12 -11.36 2.98 15.70
C LEU A 12 -11.71 3.93 14.55
N THR A 13 -11.09 3.73 13.40
CA THR A 13 -11.39 4.48 12.17
C THR A 13 -11.54 3.52 10.99
N GLU A 14 -12.44 3.85 10.07
CA GLU A 14 -12.63 3.09 8.84
C GLU A 14 -11.66 3.54 7.73
N GLY A 15 -11.11 4.74 7.84
CA GLY A 15 -10.27 5.38 6.82
C GLY A 15 -8.79 5.25 7.12
N VAL A 16 -8.04 4.64 6.18
CA VAL A 16 -6.60 4.39 6.32
C VAL A 16 -5.77 5.66 6.50
N TYR A 17 -6.14 6.76 5.85
CA TYR A 17 -5.44 8.06 5.97
C TYR A 17 -5.61 8.75 7.33
N LYS A 18 -6.53 8.27 8.18
CA LYS A 18 -6.74 8.75 9.56
C LYS A 18 -6.17 7.78 10.58
N ALA A 19 -5.69 6.61 10.14
CA ALA A 19 -5.17 5.58 11.02
C ALA A 19 -3.68 5.79 11.28
N THR A 20 -3.22 5.34 12.44
CA THR A 20 -1.79 5.25 12.78
C THR A 20 -1.30 3.80 12.78
N HIS A 21 -2.23 2.86 13.06
CA HIS A 21 -1.98 1.43 13.12
C HIS A 21 -3.00 0.68 12.25
N LEU A 22 -2.56 -0.43 11.66
CA LEU A 22 -3.42 -1.44 11.06
C LEU A 22 -3.20 -2.75 11.81
N VAL A 23 -4.29 -3.35 12.29
CA VAL A 23 -4.26 -4.65 12.96
C VAL A 23 -4.82 -5.72 12.01
N THR A 24 -4.09 -6.81 11.82
CA THR A 24 -4.51 -7.99 11.04
C THR A 24 -4.55 -9.25 11.92
N ASN A 25 -5.15 -10.34 11.42
CA ASN A 25 -5.22 -11.63 12.11
C ASN A 25 -3.92 -12.46 12.02
N GLY A 26 -2.83 -11.88 11.50
CA GLY A 26 -1.54 -12.56 11.36
C GLY A 26 -1.13 -12.84 9.92
N ASN A 27 -1.92 -12.42 8.93
CA ASN A 27 -1.64 -12.65 7.51
C ASN A 27 -1.44 -11.34 6.75
N ILE A 28 -0.60 -11.40 5.72
CA ILE A 28 -0.46 -10.34 4.72
C ILE A 28 -1.66 -10.41 3.76
N LEU A 29 -2.36 -9.28 3.58
CA LEU A 29 -3.59 -9.23 2.80
C LEU A 29 -3.41 -8.37 1.53
N ARG A 30 -4.01 -8.78 0.43
CA ARG A 30 -4.06 -8.01 -0.84
C ARG A 30 -5.29 -7.11 -0.93
N THR A 31 -5.67 -6.48 0.18
CA THR A 31 -6.82 -5.57 0.24
C THR A 31 -6.36 -4.12 0.09
N VAL A 32 -7.26 -3.23 -0.36
CA VAL A 32 -6.96 -1.80 -0.47
C VAL A 32 -6.45 -1.23 0.85
N LYS A 33 -7.11 -1.55 1.98
CA LYS A 33 -6.73 -1.04 3.30
C LYS A 33 -5.32 -1.48 3.68
N PHE A 34 -4.97 -2.75 3.45
CA PHE A 34 -3.66 -3.26 3.77
C PHE A 34 -2.57 -2.62 2.90
N LEU A 35 -2.75 -2.61 1.58
CA LEU A 35 -1.77 -2.06 0.64
C LEU A 35 -1.59 -0.54 0.79
N SER A 36 -2.68 0.16 1.12
CA SER A 36 -2.61 1.58 1.46
C SER A 36 -1.86 1.81 2.76
N ALA A 37 -2.07 0.98 3.79
CA ALA A 37 -1.35 1.09 5.05
C ALA A 37 0.15 0.87 4.87
N VAL A 38 0.56 -0.07 4.03
CA VAL A 38 1.97 -0.29 3.65
C VAL A 38 2.53 0.96 2.99
N SER A 39 1.85 1.48 1.97
CA SER A 39 2.31 2.67 1.22
C SER A 39 2.37 3.94 2.06
N LEU A 40 1.50 4.06 3.07
CA LEU A 40 1.48 5.16 4.02
C LEU A 40 2.46 4.97 5.19
N ASN A 41 3.17 3.84 5.24
CA ASN A 41 4.05 3.45 6.32
C ASN A 41 3.35 3.52 7.71
N LEU A 42 2.14 2.97 7.80
CA LEU A 42 1.47 2.77 9.09
C LEU A 42 2.14 1.64 9.87
N LYS A 43 1.97 1.63 11.19
CA LYS A 43 2.38 0.47 12.01
C LYS A 43 1.42 -0.70 11.74
N ILE A 44 1.92 -1.75 11.09
CA ILE A 44 1.13 -2.95 10.76
C ILE A 44 1.47 -4.04 11.77
N THR A 45 0.48 -4.45 12.54
CA THR A 45 0.66 -5.42 13.63
C THR A 45 -0.47 -6.46 13.65
N THR A 46 -0.41 -7.40 14.57
CA THR A 46 -1.34 -8.52 14.68
C THR A 46 -2.33 -8.34 15.82
N LYS A 47 -3.42 -9.12 15.82
CA LYS A 47 -4.36 -9.18 16.95
C LYS A 47 -3.65 -9.49 18.27
N LYS A 48 -2.57 -10.26 18.24
CA LYS A 48 -1.75 -10.60 19.41
C LYS A 48 -1.20 -9.35 20.14
N TRP A 49 -0.79 -8.32 19.39
CA TRP A 49 -0.35 -7.04 19.98
C TRP A 49 -1.49 -6.35 20.72
N LEU A 50 -2.67 -6.32 20.11
CA LEU A 50 -3.83 -5.67 20.71
C LEU A 50 -4.29 -6.42 21.97
N ASP A 51 -4.32 -7.75 21.93
CA ASP A 51 -4.68 -8.59 23.07
C ASP A 51 -3.69 -8.40 24.22
N ALA A 52 -2.38 -8.45 23.95
CA ALA A 52 -1.34 -8.23 24.95
C ALA A 52 -1.37 -6.80 25.52
N SER A 53 -1.64 -5.80 24.69
CA SER A 53 -1.81 -4.41 25.15
C SER A 53 -3.04 -4.24 26.06
N ILE A 54 -4.13 -4.96 25.77
CA ILE A 54 -5.33 -4.94 26.61
C ILE A 54 -5.05 -5.61 27.96
N GLU A 55 -4.32 -6.71 27.96
CA GLU A 55 -3.93 -7.44 29.18
C GLU A 55 -3.01 -6.61 30.07
N ASP A 56 -2.01 -5.94 29.48
CA ASP A 56 -1.05 -5.09 30.20
C ASP A 56 -1.63 -3.72 30.59
N GLY A 57 -2.81 -3.37 30.07
CA GLY A 57 -3.50 -2.11 30.35
C GLY A 57 -2.86 -0.88 29.70
N LYS A 58 -1.91 -1.06 28.79
CA LYS A 58 -1.27 0.00 27.99
C LYS A 58 -0.91 -0.50 26.59
N LEU A 59 -0.71 0.42 25.64
CA LEU A 59 -0.21 0.06 24.31
C LEU A 59 1.25 -0.38 24.42
N LEU A 60 1.52 -1.64 24.08
CA LEU A 60 2.87 -2.18 23.96
C LEU A 60 3.52 -1.69 22.67
N ASP A 61 4.84 -1.87 22.55
CA ASP A 61 5.55 -1.53 21.33
C ASP A 61 5.09 -2.45 20.17
N PRO A 62 4.49 -1.92 19.08
CA PRO A 62 4.06 -2.74 17.97
C PRO A 62 5.22 -3.46 17.26
N ASP A 63 6.45 -2.98 17.38
CA ASP A 63 7.62 -3.57 16.74
C ASP A 63 8.06 -4.89 17.43
N GLU A 64 7.61 -5.15 18.67
CA GLU A 64 7.76 -6.43 19.37
C GLU A 64 6.76 -7.51 18.87
N TYR A 65 5.78 -7.10 18.06
CA TYR A 65 4.73 -7.96 17.50
C TYR A 65 4.69 -7.85 15.97
N PRO A 66 5.79 -8.16 15.28
CA PRO A 66 5.86 -8.00 13.83
C PRO A 66 4.88 -8.94 13.13
N LEU A 67 4.32 -8.46 12.02
CA LEU A 67 3.61 -9.32 11.09
C LEU A 67 4.62 -10.11 10.26
N VAL A 68 4.60 -11.44 10.39
CA VAL A 68 5.40 -12.37 9.59
C VAL A 68 4.46 -13.37 8.93
N ASP A 69 4.51 -13.44 7.60
CA ASP A 69 3.71 -14.38 6.80
C ASP A 69 4.64 -15.09 5.82
N GLU A 70 5.32 -16.14 6.30
CA GLU A 70 6.37 -16.84 5.57
C GLU A 70 5.90 -17.41 4.22
N ILE A 71 4.63 -17.79 4.14
CA ILE A 71 4.03 -18.33 2.92
C ILE A 71 3.99 -17.23 1.87
N VAL A 72 3.38 -16.09 2.19
CA VAL A 72 3.27 -14.97 1.26
C VAL A 72 4.64 -14.37 0.92
N GLU A 73 5.53 -14.22 1.91
CA GLU A 73 6.88 -13.72 1.71
C GLU A 73 7.69 -14.61 0.75
N ARG A 74 7.60 -15.94 0.90
CA ARG A 74 8.27 -16.89 0.01
C ARG A 74 7.67 -16.89 -1.39
N GLU A 75 6.35 -17.00 -1.51
CA GLU A 75 5.65 -17.00 -2.80
C GLU A 75 5.90 -15.71 -3.59
N GLN A 76 5.99 -14.59 -2.89
CA GLN A 76 6.24 -13.28 -3.48
C GLN A 76 7.71 -12.87 -3.42
N MET A 77 8.61 -13.76 -3.01
CA MET A 77 10.06 -13.54 -2.98
C MET A 77 10.47 -12.17 -2.42
N PHE A 78 9.94 -11.81 -1.26
CA PHE A 78 10.23 -10.54 -0.58
C PHE A 78 10.20 -10.70 0.92
N ASN A 79 10.75 -9.72 1.64
CA ASN A 79 10.62 -9.61 3.08
C ASN A 79 9.71 -8.43 3.40
N PHE A 80 8.67 -8.65 4.21
CA PHE A 80 7.66 -7.63 4.50
C PHE A 80 8.21 -6.50 5.38
N ARG A 81 9.14 -6.81 6.29
CA ARG A 81 9.82 -5.80 7.10
C ARG A 81 10.64 -4.85 6.23
N ASP A 82 11.35 -5.38 5.25
CA ASP A 82 12.10 -4.57 4.29
C ASP A 82 11.19 -3.65 3.47
N SER A 83 10.00 -4.12 3.06
CA SER A 83 9.00 -3.28 2.39
C SER A 83 8.61 -2.07 3.24
N LEU A 84 8.35 -2.27 4.54
CA LEU A 84 7.97 -1.19 5.45
C LEU A 84 9.11 -0.19 5.65
N GLU A 85 10.34 -0.68 5.82
CA GLU A 85 11.50 0.22 5.91
C GLU A 85 11.71 1.03 4.63
N GLU A 86 11.46 0.44 3.45
CA GLU A 86 11.55 1.18 2.19
C GLU A 86 10.48 2.25 2.09
N ALA A 87 9.21 1.94 2.39
CA ALA A 87 8.14 2.94 2.47
C ALA A 87 8.46 4.07 3.45
N ARG A 88 9.09 3.74 4.59
CA ARG A 88 9.52 4.72 5.60
C ARG A 88 10.57 5.67 5.04
N LYS A 89 11.62 5.15 4.40
CA LYS A 89 12.68 5.95 3.77
C LYS A 89 12.12 6.85 2.67
N ASP A 90 11.31 6.28 1.80
CA ASP A 90 10.66 6.97 0.68
C ASP A 90 9.80 8.15 1.15
N ARG A 91 9.07 7.97 2.25
CA ARG A 91 8.27 9.04 2.85
C ARG A 91 9.12 10.12 3.50
N GLN A 92 10.19 9.73 4.20
CA GLN A 92 11.12 10.65 4.87
C GLN A 92 11.99 11.45 3.91
N ALA A 93 12.18 10.97 2.67
CA ALA A 93 12.92 11.67 1.63
C ALA A 93 12.25 12.98 1.16
N THR A 94 11.02 13.26 1.59
CA THR A 94 10.28 14.49 1.24
C THR A 94 10.01 15.34 2.49
N TYR A 95 10.20 16.66 2.39
CA TYR A 95 9.88 17.62 3.45
C TYR A 95 8.93 18.71 2.93
N PRO A 96 7.73 18.88 3.52
CA PRO A 96 7.15 18.06 4.59
C PRO A 96 6.84 16.63 4.12
N PRO A 97 6.73 15.64 5.04
CA PRO A 97 6.42 14.26 4.68
C PRO A 97 5.14 14.18 3.86
N SER A 98 5.19 13.43 2.75
CA SER A 98 4.02 13.24 1.89
C SER A 98 2.82 12.65 2.66
N LYS A 99 1.61 13.05 2.24
CA LYS A 99 0.34 12.50 2.71
C LYS A 99 0.05 11.12 2.11
N THR A 100 0.79 10.73 1.08
CA THR A 100 0.75 9.42 0.41
C THR A 100 2.15 8.79 0.45
N GLY A 101 2.27 7.54 0.02
CA GLY A 101 3.57 7.00 -0.39
C GLY A 101 4.14 7.76 -1.59
N THR A 102 5.41 7.52 -1.89
CA THR A 102 6.14 8.17 -3.00
C THR A 102 6.65 7.16 -4.04
N LEU A 103 6.54 5.85 -3.79
CA LEU A 103 6.93 4.77 -4.71
C LEU A 103 6.45 5.00 -6.15
N LEU A 104 5.19 5.41 -6.31
CA LEU A 104 4.56 5.58 -7.61
C LEU A 104 4.42 7.05 -8.04
N GLN A 105 5.04 8.01 -7.33
CA GLN A 105 4.79 9.45 -7.52
C GLN A 105 5.03 9.97 -8.95
N SER A 106 5.97 9.35 -9.67
CA SER A 106 6.34 9.71 -11.04
C SER A 106 5.60 8.89 -12.10
N TYR A 107 4.71 7.99 -11.70
CA TYR A 107 4.04 7.04 -12.58
C TYR A 107 2.57 7.39 -12.82
N LYS A 108 2.14 7.16 -14.07
CA LYS A 108 0.75 7.28 -14.50
C LYS A 108 0.26 5.90 -14.92
N PHE A 109 -0.89 5.51 -14.38
CA PHE A 109 -1.53 4.23 -14.64
C PHE A 109 -2.82 4.44 -15.43
N TYR A 110 -3.01 3.60 -16.43
CA TYR A 110 -4.30 3.41 -17.09
C TYR A 110 -4.77 1.99 -16.79
N PHE A 111 -6.03 1.84 -16.38
CA PHE A 111 -6.61 0.54 -16.08
C PHE A 111 -7.76 0.25 -17.04
N SER A 112 -7.69 -0.90 -17.71
CA SER A 112 -8.81 -1.49 -18.44
C SER A 112 -9.44 -2.59 -17.57
N GLY A 113 -10.77 -2.59 -17.43
CA GLY A 113 -11.46 -3.60 -16.64
C GLY A 113 -12.83 -3.14 -16.14
N SER A 114 -13.39 -3.89 -15.18
CA SER A 114 -14.67 -3.52 -14.56
C SER A 114 -14.52 -2.25 -13.70
N LYS A 115 -15.61 -1.47 -13.57
CA LYS A 115 -15.61 -0.22 -12.81
C LYS A 115 -15.17 -0.41 -11.34
N SER A 116 -15.62 -1.49 -10.69
CA SER A 116 -15.27 -1.79 -9.30
C SER A 116 -13.78 -2.14 -9.13
N GLU A 117 -13.22 -2.90 -10.08
CA GLU A 117 -11.80 -3.23 -10.09
C GLU A 117 -10.94 -1.99 -10.30
N ILE A 118 -11.31 -1.12 -11.26
CA ILE A 118 -10.60 0.15 -11.52
C ILE A 118 -10.60 1.04 -10.27
N ILE A 119 -11.73 1.17 -9.55
CA ILE A 119 -11.80 1.97 -8.32
C ILE A 119 -10.83 1.44 -7.26
N THR A 120 -10.74 0.11 -7.14
CA THR A 120 -9.87 -0.57 -6.17
C THR A 120 -8.39 -0.33 -6.50
N LEU A 121 -8.00 -0.53 -7.76
CA LEU A 121 -6.63 -0.30 -8.22
C LEU A 121 -6.25 1.19 -8.16
N GLU A 122 -7.19 2.09 -8.45
CA GLU A 122 -6.97 3.53 -8.33
C GLU A 122 -6.67 3.94 -6.88
N GLN A 123 -7.40 3.38 -5.91
CA GLN A 123 -7.12 3.66 -4.49
C GLN A 123 -5.73 3.18 -4.08
N ILE A 124 -5.31 1.99 -4.52
CA ILE A 124 -3.97 1.45 -4.24
C ILE A 124 -2.90 2.36 -4.87
N VAL A 125 -3.00 2.66 -6.16
CA VAL A 125 -2.02 3.50 -6.87
C VAL A 125 -1.92 4.89 -6.24
N ARG A 126 -3.05 5.53 -5.93
CA ARG A 126 -3.05 6.86 -5.30
C ARG A 126 -2.45 6.84 -3.90
N SER A 127 -2.70 5.79 -3.12
CA SER A 127 -2.09 5.65 -1.78
C SER A 127 -0.56 5.55 -1.84
N ALA A 128 -0.02 5.00 -2.93
CA ALA A 128 1.41 4.93 -3.21
C ALA A 128 1.96 6.16 -3.98
N GLY A 129 1.14 7.21 -4.15
CA GLY A 129 1.52 8.48 -4.77
C GLY A 129 1.29 8.57 -6.28
N GLY A 130 0.89 7.49 -6.93
CA GLY A 130 0.70 7.44 -8.37
C GLY A 130 -0.58 8.15 -8.85
N GLN A 131 -0.63 8.37 -10.16
CA GLN A 131 -1.77 9.01 -10.82
C GLN A 131 -2.50 8.00 -11.71
N VAL A 132 -3.83 8.05 -11.73
CA VAL A 132 -4.64 7.29 -12.67
C VAL A 132 -5.20 8.20 -13.74
N ILE A 133 -5.03 7.79 -15.00
CA ILE A 133 -5.50 8.50 -16.18
C ILE A 133 -6.75 7.79 -16.72
N LYS A 134 -7.76 8.56 -17.11
CA LYS A 134 -9.06 8.01 -17.57
C LYS A 134 -9.12 7.88 -19.09
N ASP A 135 -8.46 8.79 -19.80
CA ASP A 135 -8.45 8.83 -21.26
C ASP A 135 -7.03 8.66 -21.80
N LEU A 136 -6.71 7.43 -22.24
CA LEU A 136 -5.39 7.10 -22.78
C LEU A 136 -5.11 7.85 -24.10
N ILE A 137 -6.09 7.92 -25.00
CA ILE A 137 -5.97 8.52 -26.33
C ILE A 137 -5.64 10.02 -26.23
N ASN A 138 -6.42 10.77 -25.45
CA ASN A 138 -6.23 12.21 -25.28
C ASN A 138 -4.87 12.55 -24.63
N GLN A 139 -4.31 11.66 -23.80
CA GLN A 139 -2.98 11.86 -23.22
C GLN A 139 -1.84 11.50 -24.17
N ALA A 140 -2.02 10.47 -25.00
CA ALA A 140 -1.07 10.08 -26.03
C ALA A 140 -0.91 11.22 -27.06
N GLU A 141 -2.01 11.84 -27.49
CA GLU A 141 -2.01 12.92 -28.47
C GLU A 141 -1.38 14.21 -27.96
N LYS A 142 -1.55 14.55 -26.67
CA LYS A 142 -0.89 15.72 -26.05
C LYS A 142 0.62 15.55 -25.92
N SER A 143 1.11 14.32 -25.92
CA SER A 143 2.52 14.00 -25.68
C SER A 143 3.29 13.75 -26.99
N ARG A 144 2.88 14.42 -28.08
CA ARG A 144 3.35 14.32 -29.48
C ARG A 144 4.84 14.65 -29.72
N SER A 145 5.72 14.27 -28.80
CA SER A 145 7.16 14.20 -28.98
C SER A 145 7.61 12.74 -28.84
N GLY A 146 7.51 11.99 -29.95
CA GLY A 146 8.24 10.75 -30.21
C GLY A 146 7.97 9.52 -29.33
N ARG A 147 7.28 8.52 -29.90
CA ARG A 147 7.23 7.10 -29.45
C ARG A 147 6.99 6.88 -27.96
N MET A 148 5.75 7.03 -27.51
CA MET A 148 5.35 6.54 -26.18
C MET A 148 5.09 5.04 -26.23
N GLY A 149 6.11 4.24 -25.87
CA GLY A 149 5.93 2.81 -25.62
C GLY A 149 5.22 2.64 -24.28
N TYR A 150 3.88 2.59 -24.28
CA TYR A 150 3.13 2.15 -23.11
C TYR A 150 3.52 0.70 -22.83
N ARG A 151 3.95 0.41 -21.61
CA ARG A 151 4.14 -0.96 -21.16
C ARG A 151 2.81 -1.46 -20.62
N ILE A 152 2.34 -2.56 -21.20
CA ILE A 152 1.11 -3.22 -20.77
C ILE A 152 1.49 -4.25 -19.72
N TYR A 153 0.84 -4.15 -18.57
CA TYR A 153 1.06 -5.05 -17.45
C TYR A 153 -0.27 -5.68 -17.04
N ASN A 154 -0.19 -6.86 -16.43
CA ASN A 154 -1.33 -7.42 -15.71
C ASN A 154 -1.64 -6.57 -14.46
N LYS A 155 -2.84 -6.76 -13.88
CA LYS A 155 -3.29 -5.97 -12.73
C LYS A 155 -2.45 -6.17 -11.46
N ASP A 156 -1.77 -7.30 -11.34
CA ASP A 156 -0.95 -7.60 -10.17
C ASP A 156 0.26 -6.67 -10.05
N VAL A 157 0.67 -6.00 -11.13
CA VAL A 157 1.75 -5.00 -11.07
C VAL A 157 1.49 -3.95 -9.99
N ALA A 158 0.26 -3.42 -9.89
CA ALA A 158 -0.07 -2.39 -8.90
C ALA A 158 -0.13 -2.97 -7.49
N ILE A 159 -0.68 -4.17 -7.34
CA ILE A 159 -0.84 -4.83 -6.04
C ILE A 159 0.52 -5.23 -5.46
N ILE A 160 1.33 -5.92 -6.25
CA ILE A 160 2.59 -6.50 -5.78
C ILE A 160 3.68 -5.45 -5.63
N THR A 161 3.74 -4.43 -6.49
CA THR A 161 4.71 -3.33 -6.30
C THR A 161 4.39 -2.54 -5.04
N SER A 162 3.10 -2.25 -4.75
CA SER A 162 2.69 -1.62 -3.50
C SER A 162 2.90 -2.52 -2.27
N LEU A 163 2.84 -3.85 -2.40
CA LEU A 163 3.15 -4.75 -1.29
C LEU A 163 4.65 -4.83 -1.01
N ARG A 164 5.47 -4.92 -2.06
CA ARG A 164 6.94 -5.05 -1.98
C ARG A 164 7.64 -3.71 -1.78
N GLN A 165 6.92 -2.60 -1.93
CA GLN A 165 7.46 -1.24 -1.97
C GLN A 165 8.66 -1.14 -2.92
N SER A 166 8.49 -1.72 -4.13
CA SER A 166 9.59 -1.86 -5.08
C SER A 166 9.08 -1.97 -6.52
N MET A 167 9.69 -1.19 -7.40
CA MET A 167 9.47 -1.22 -8.86
C MET A 167 10.47 -2.13 -9.59
N LYS A 168 11.09 -3.08 -8.90
CA LYS A 168 12.01 -4.07 -9.49
C LYS A 168 11.23 -5.26 -10.07
N LYS A 169 11.82 -5.94 -11.06
CA LYS A 169 11.26 -7.15 -11.71
C LYS A 169 9.88 -6.93 -12.34
N LEU A 170 9.59 -5.74 -12.89
CA LEU A 170 8.30 -5.47 -13.54
C LEU A 170 8.05 -6.33 -14.78
N ASP A 171 9.12 -6.82 -15.41
CA ASP A 171 9.03 -7.64 -16.62
C ASP A 171 8.21 -8.93 -16.40
N GLN A 172 8.15 -9.44 -15.16
CA GLN A 172 7.31 -10.60 -14.80
C GLN A 172 5.79 -10.33 -14.92
N PHE A 173 5.39 -9.06 -15.04
CA PHE A 173 3.99 -8.66 -15.15
C PHE A 173 3.61 -8.21 -16.56
N VAL A 174 4.56 -8.14 -17.50
CA VAL A 174 4.28 -7.69 -18.86
C VAL A 174 3.34 -8.69 -19.53
N VAL A 175 2.32 -8.17 -20.19
CA VAL A 175 1.44 -8.98 -21.05
C VAL A 175 2.06 -8.96 -22.44
N GLU A 176 2.44 -10.14 -22.95
CA GLU A 176 2.88 -10.33 -24.34
C GLU A 176 1.76 -10.08 -25.35
#